data_AF-A0A9E3UAB6-F1
#
_entry.id   AF-A0A9E3UAB6-F1
#
_cell.length_a   1.000
_cell.length_b   1.000
_cell.length_c   1.000
_cell.angle_alpha   90.00
_cell.angle_beta   90.00
_cell.angle_gamma   90.00
#
_symmetry.space_group_name_H-M   'P 1'
#
loop_
_entity.id
_entity.type
_entity.pdbx_description
1 polymer ?
#
loop_
_entity_poly.entity_id
_entity_poly.type
_entity_poly.pdbx_seq_one_letter_code
_entity_poly.pdbx_strand_id
1 'polypeptide(L)'
;MLAHVDVGVAASCHSPAWIAWAEARFGPARERTLADDAALLARTSTTHERLARAQILAWVWRDTSRVRAAIARDLASLTDRDVDDASALSWAQRAGPDAEILRATAELELDFFAARAPVDLDEIARAIAAVTLAAPALEGAEVLLARPLPRRGRAFGGARRSIVVGVPGVAGAEVEHVAWQAAHEATVLESAQREATFEAIERRALGLMRSRARGAGLAGGHARWLATLDLRALGSIPDVDDVAE
;
A
#
# COMPACT_ATOMS: atom_id res chain seq x y z
N MET A 1 4.53 5.15 -7.89
CA MET A 1 3.65 3.99 -7.62
C MET A 1 2.60 4.37 -6.58
N LEU A 2 1.56 5.08 -7.04
CA LEU A 2 0.20 5.30 -6.50
C LEU A 2 -0.10 5.34 -4.97
N ALA A 3 0.86 5.69 -4.12
CA ALA A 3 0.58 6.78 -3.20
C ALA A 3 0.71 8.04 -4.03
N HIS A 4 -0.24 8.96 -3.94
CA HIS A 4 -0.35 10.14 -4.81
C HIS A 4 -1.00 9.69 -6.17
N VAL A 5 -2.22 10.09 -6.64
CA VAL A 5 -3.16 11.20 -6.31
C VAL A 5 -4.47 11.21 -7.21
N ASP A 6 -5.16 12.35 -7.52
CA ASP A 6 -6.46 12.59 -8.27
C ASP A 6 -6.22 13.57 -9.40
N VAL A 7 -7.00 13.51 -10.48
CA VAL A 7 -7.17 14.55 -11.51
C VAL A 7 -8.58 14.48 -12.10
N GLY A 8 -9.16 15.66 -12.32
CA GLY A 8 -10.30 15.84 -13.20
C GLY A 8 -9.99 15.56 -14.68
N VAL A 9 -11.04 15.08 -15.34
CA VAL A 9 -11.30 14.75 -16.76
C VAL A 9 -10.68 13.44 -17.31
N ALA A 10 -11.58 12.51 -17.65
CA ALA A 10 -11.29 11.23 -18.27
C ALA A 10 -11.39 11.28 -19.80
N ALA A 11 -10.49 10.57 -20.48
CA ALA A 11 -10.79 9.65 -21.59
C ALA A 11 -9.49 8.96 -22.06
N SER A 12 -9.41 7.66 -21.80
CA SER A 12 -8.54 6.67 -22.46
C SER A 12 -7.05 7.04 -22.59
N CYS A 13 -6.27 6.65 -21.58
CA CYS A 13 -4.80 6.66 -21.60
C CYS A 13 -4.20 5.73 -22.68
N HIS A 14 -5.04 4.95 -23.36
CA HIS A 14 -4.72 4.05 -24.47
C HIS A 14 -5.18 4.59 -25.83
N SER A 15 -5.85 5.75 -25.88
CA SER A 15 -6.18 6.40 -27.14
C SER A 15 -4.89 6.90 -27.81
N PRO A 16 -4.56 6.45 -29.03
CA PRO A 16 -3.40 6.96 -29.77
C PRO A 16 -3.43 8.49 -29.91
N ALA A 17 -4.63 9.09 -29.95
CA ALA A 17 -4.80 10.54 -29.99
C ALA A 17 -4.47 11.22 -28.65
N TRP A 18 -4.80 10.59 -27.51
CA TRP A 18 -4.43 11.09 -26.18
C TRP A 18 -2.92 10.98 -25.96
N ILE A 19 -2.32 9.84 -26.32
CA ILE A 19 -0.86 9.64 -26.23
C ILE A 19 -0.14 10.69 -27.07
N ALA A 20 -0.55 10.90 -28.33
CA ALA A 20 0.03 11.91 -29.20
C ALA A 20 -0.13 13.34 -28.67
N TRP A 21 -1.30 13.68 -28.11
CA TRP A 21 -1.53 14.98 -27.48
C TRP A 21 -0.66 15.18 -26.23
N ALA A 22 -0.55 14.16 -25.37
CA ALA A 22 0.24 14.21 -24.14
C ALA A 22 1.75 14.31 -24.45
N GLU A 23 2.24 13.57 -25.46
CA GLU A 23 3.62 13.66 -25.92
C GLU A 23 3.95 15.04 -26.52
N ALA A 24 3.01 15.65 -27.26
CA ALA A 24 3.19 16.99 -27.82
C ALA A 24 3.20 18.10 -26.75
N ARG A 25 2.48 17.91 -25.63
CA ARG A 25 2.35 18.91 -24.56
C ARG A 25 3.40 18.78 -23.47
N PHE A 26 3.82 17.56 -23.15
CA PHE A 26 4.63 17.23 -21.98
C PHE A 26 5.92 16.46 -22.31
N GLY A 27 6.19 16.20 -23.59
CA GLY A 27 7.33 15.43 -24.04
C GLY A 27 7.09 13.91 -24.04
N PRO A 28 8.00 13.14 -24.66
CA PRO A 28 7.84 11.69 -24.85
C PRO A 28 7.57 10.96 -23.53
N ALA A 29 6.63 10.01 -23.52
CA ALA A 29 6.25 9.30 -22.28
C ALA A 29 7.43 8.55 -21.63
N ARG A 30 8.38 8.06 -22.46
CA ARG A 30 9.62 7.40 -22.04
C ARG A 30 10.64 8.33 -21.36
N GLU A 31 10.46 9.65 -21.48
CA GLU A 31 11.36 10.69 -20.98
C GLU A 31 10.79 11.41 -19.75
N ARG A 32 9.55 11.10 -19.36
CA ARG A 32 8.92 11.60 -18.13
C ARG A 32 9.24 10.68 -16.97
N THR A 33 9.61 11.25 -15.83
CA THR A 33 9.81 10.45 -14.63
C THR A 33 8.44 10.16 -14.00
N LEU A 34 8.21 8.93 -13.53
CA LEU A 34 7.03 8.56 -12.74
C LEU A 34 6.81 9.48 -11.51
N ALA A 35 7.82 10.24 -11.11
CA ALA A 35 7.75 11.26 -10.07
C ALA A 35 6.98 12.53 -10.53
N ASP A 36 7.06 12.92 -11.81
CA ASP A 36 6.34 14.08 -12.35
C ASP A 36 4.84 13.81 -12.44
N ASP A 37 4.46 12.60 -12.84
CA ASP A 37 3.06 12.15 -12.88
C ASP A 37 2.47 12.05 -11.46
N ALA A 38 3.24 11.52 -10.50
CA ALA A 38 2.86 11.49 -9.08
C ALA A 38 2.75 12.89 -8.46
N ALA A 39 3.54 13.87 -8.91
CA ALA A 39 3.45 15.25 -8.46
C ALA A 39 2.29 16.03 -9.11
N LEU A 40 1.90 15.70 -10.34
CA LEU A 40 0.77 16.31 -11.05
C LEU A 40 -0.55 15.94 -10.40
N LEU A 41 -0.73 14.64 -10.24
CA LEU A 41 -1.80 14.06 -9.47
C LEU A 41 -1.87 14.86 -8.11
N ALA A 42 -0.73 15.25 -7.45
CA ALA A 42 -0.60 15.54 -5.99
C ALA A 42 -1.42 16.74 -5.59
N ARG A 43 -1.57 17.59 -6.58
CA ARG A 43 -2.18 18.89 -6.54
C ARG A 43 -3.66 18.81 -6.84
N THR A 44 -4.13 17.69 -7.39
CA THR A 44 -5.49 17.52 -7.84
C THR A 44 -6.31 16.57 -6.94
N SER A 45 -5.72 15.69 -6.08
CA SER A 45 -6.45 15.07 -4.91
C SER A 45 -6.62 16.06 -3.82
N THR A 46 -7.82 16.62 -3.79
CA THR A 46 -8.18 17.59 -2.76
C THR A 46 -8.45 16.93 -1.41
N THR A 47 -8.67 15.60 -1.32
CA THR A 47 -8.93 14.92 -0.04
C THR A 47 -8.35 13.51 0.06
N HIS A 48 -7.97 13.12 1.28
CA HIS A 48 -7.56 11.75 1.64
C HIS A 48 -8.63 10.70 1.29
N GLU A 49 -9.90 11.07 1.41
CA GLU A 49 -11.04 10.22 1.09
C GLU A 49 -11.14 9.89 -0.41
N ARG A 50 -10.88 10.87 -1.30
CA ARG A 50 -10.86 10.62 -2.75
C ARG A 50 -9.74 9.66 -3.14
N LEU A 51 -8.55 9.86 -2.57
CA LEU A 51 -7.41 8.96 -2.80
C LEU A 51 -7.71 7.54 -2.30
N ALA A 52 -8.27 7.40 -1.10
CA ALA A 52 -8.64 6.10 -0.54
C ALA A 52 -9.69 5.37 -1.40
N ARG A 53 -10.68 6.10 -1.93
CA ARG A 53 -11.68 5.54 -2.86
C ARG A 53 -11.05 5.12 -4.19
N ALA A 54 -10.12 5.88 -4.74
CA ALA A 54 -9.45 5.50 -5.98
C ALA A 54 -8.52 4.27 -5.76
N GLN A 55 -7.88 4.18 -4.60
CA GLN A 55 -7.05 3.03 -4.22
C GLN A 55 -7.84 1.73 -4.05
N ILE A 56 -9.18 1.79 -3.99
CA ILE A 56 -10.02 0.59 -3.96
C ILE A 56 -9.83 -0.32 -5.19
N LEU A 57 -9.26 0.22 -6.27
CA LEU A 57 -8.84 -0.54 -7.46
C LEU A 57 -7.95 -1.73 -7.15
N ALA A 58 -7.16 -1.67 -6.07
CA ALA A 58 -6.31 -2.78 -5.65
C ALA A 58 -7.10 -4.06 -5.33
N TRP A 59 -8.41 -3.96 -5.05
CA TRP A 59 -9.27 -5.09 -4.74
C TRP A 59 -10.19 -5.49 -5.90
N VAL A 60 -10.28 -4.68 -6.97
CA VAL A 60 -11.15 -4.96 -8.12
C VAL A 60 -10.71 -6.23 -8.85
N TRP A 61 -9.39 -6.42 -9.00
CA TRP A 61 -8.80 -7.62 -9.57
C TRP A 61 -7.76 -8.22 -8.62
N ARG A 62 -7.76 -9.54 -8.51
CA ARG A 62 -6.78 -10.35 -7.80
C ARG A 62 -5.76 -10.97 -8.75
N ASP A 63 -6.12 -11.12 -10.02
CA ASP A 63 -5.26 -11.68 -11.07
C ASP A 63 -5.08 -10.70 -12.24
N THR A 64 -3.81 -10.51 -12.62
CA THR A 64 -3.38 -9.79 -13.83
C THR A 64 -4.02 -10.30 -15.13
N SER A 65 -4.41 -11.58 -15.22
CA SER A 65 -5.09 -12.15 -16.39
C SER A 65 -6.45 -11.49 -16.64
N ARG A 66 -7.20 -11.21 -15.56
CA ARG A 66 -8.50 -10.52 -15.63
C ARG A 66 -8.34 -9.04 -15.93
N VAL A 67 -7.29 -8.39 -15.39
CA VAL A 67 -6.94 -7.01 -15.76
C VAL A 67 -6.70 -6.92 -17.26
N ARG A 68 -5.90 -7.83 -17.83
CA ARG A 68 -5.61 -7.86 -19.27
C ARG A 68 -6.85 -8.10 -20.13
N ALA A 69 -7.81 -8.90 -19.66
CA ALA A 69 -9.06 -9.10 -20.38
C ALA A 69 -9.95 -7.84 -20.37
N ALA A 70 -9.84 -7.01 -19.33
CA ALA A 70 -10.64 -5.78 -19.16
C ALA A 70 -9.98 -4.51 -19.71
N ILE A 71 -8.70 -4.54 -20.09
CA ILE A 71 -7.90 -3.34 -20.45
C ILE A 71 -8.48 -2.52 -21.62
N ALA A 72 -9.15 -3.18 -22.57
CA ALA A 72 -9.72 -2.54 -23.75
C ALA A 72 -11.03 -1.77 -23.47
N ARG A 73 -11.52 -1.79 -22.23
CA ARG A 73 -12.80 -1.22 -21.82
C ARG A 73 -12.57 -0.22 -20.69
N ASP A 74 -13.33 0.87 -20.67
CA ASP A 74 -13.30 1.85 -19.58
C ASP A 74 -13.86 1.27 -18.28
N LEU A 75 -13.36 1.70 -17.12
CA LEU A 75 -13.79 1.22 -15.79
C LEU A 75 -15.31 1.36 -15.60
N ALA A 76 -15.89 2.46 -16.11
CA ALA A 76 -17.32 2.73 -16.04
C ALA A 76 -18.18 1.72 -16.85
N SER A 77 -17.57 1.02 -17.81
CA SER A 77 -18.27 0.03 -18.64
C SER A 77 -18.15 -1.40 -18.12
N LEU A 78 -17.30 -1.63 -17.12
CA LEU A 78 -17.07 -2.96 -16.55
C LEU A 78 -18.25 -3.40 -15.67
N THR A 79 -18.48 -4.70 -15.62
CA THR A 79 -19.51 -5.34 -14.80
C THR A 79 -18.90 -6.32 -13.80
N ASP A 80 -19.76 -6.91 -12.96
CA ASP A 80 -19.39 -7.95 -11.99
C ASP A 80 -18.70 -9.17 -12.64
N ARG A 81 -18.93 -9.42 -13.93
CA ARG A 81 -18.28 -10.52 -14.68
C ARG A 81 -16.83 -10.24 -15.04
N ASP A 82 -16.43 -8.98 -15.03
CA ASP A 82 -15.10 -8.53 -15.49
C ASP A 82 -14.08 -8.45 -14.34
N VAL A 83 -14.52 -8.68 -13.10
CA VAL A 83 -13.77 -8.35 -11.87
C VAL A 83 -13.87 -9.47 -10.82
N ASP A 84 -13.00 -9.44 -9.83
CA ASP A 84 -13.00 -10.38 -8.70
C ASP A 84 -13.81 -9.87 -7.50
N ASP A 85 -13.99 -8.56 -7.38
CA ASP A 85 -14.81 -7.93 -6.35
C ASP A 85 -15.72 -6.85 -6.96
N ALA A 86 -17.01 -7.19 -7.10
CA ALA A 86 -18.02 -6.29 -7.63
C ALA A 86 -18.31 -5.08 -6.71
N SER A 87 -18.10 -5.22 -5.40
CA SER A 87 -18.26 -4.11 -4.47
C SER A 87 -17.12 -3.11 -4.64
N ALA A 88 -15.88 -3.60 -4.74
CA ALA A 88 -14.72 -2.77 -5.04
C ALA A 88 -14.88 -2.06 -6.40
N LEU A 89 -15.40 -2.76 -7.43
CA LEU A 89 -15.69 -2.15 -8.72
C LEU A 89 -16.68 -0.99 -8.59
N SER A 90 -17.77 -1.17 -7.85
CA SER A 90 -18.76 -0.10 -7.65
C SER A 90 -18.15 1.14 -6.99
N TRP A 91 -17.27 0.95 -6.00
CA TRP A 91 -16.56 2.05 -5.37
C TRP A 91 -15.54 2.72 -6.31
N ALA A 92 -14.80 1.93 -7.10
CA ALA A 92 -13.84 2.44 -8.07
C ALA A 92 -14.55 3.26 -9.17
N GLN A 93 -15.70 2.80 -9.66
CA GLN A 93 -16.52 3.54 -10.62
C GLN A 93 -17.02 4.87 -10.05
N ARG A 94 -17.39 4.93 -8.76
CA ARG A 94 -17.76 6.17 -8.06
C ARG A 94 -16.58 7.12 -7.84
N ALA A 95 -15.36 6.61 -7.75
CA ALA A 95 -14.16 7.44 -7.70
C ALA A 95 -13.85 8.11 -9.05
N GLY A 96 -14.44 7.60 -10.15
CA GLY A 96 -14.46 8.28 -11.44
C GLY A 96 -13.07 8.38 -12.09
N PRO A 97 -12.70 9.55 -12.65
CA PRO A 97 -11.44 9.72 -13.39
C PRO A 97 -10.18 9.35 -12.60
N ASP A 98 -10.18 9.58 -11.28
CA ASP A 98 -9.04 9.26 -10.41
C ASP A 98 -8.71 7.77 -10.49
N ALA A 99 -9.74 6.93 -10.34
CA ALA A 99 -9.59 5.49 -10.47
C ALA A 99 -9.13 5.11 -11.90
N GLU A 100 -9.71 5.69 -12.95
CA GLU A 100 -9.28 5.39 -14.31
C GLU A 100 -7.78 5.67 -14.54
N ILE A 101 -7.26 6.78 -14.01
CA ILE A 101 -5.84 7.14 -14.11
C ILE A 101 -4.97 6.16 -13.32
N LEU A 102 -5.38 5.81 -12.09
CA LEU A 102 -4.67 4.81 -11.29
C LEU A 102 -4.64 3.45 -11.99
N ARG A 103 -5.77 3.03 -12.58
CA ARG A 103 -5.89 1.79 -13.34
C ARG A 103 -4.93 1.79 -14.54
N ALA A 104 -4.99 2.82 -15.38
CA ALA A 104 -4.13 2.93 -16.56
C ALA A 104 -2.65 2.94 -16.19
N THR A 105 -2.28 3.61 -15.10
CA THR A 105 -0.90 3.61 -14.59
C THR A 105 -0.46 2.20 -14.17
N ALA A 106 -1.32 1.47 -13.45
CA ALA A 106 -1.03 0.09 -13.06
C ALA A 106 -0.94 -0.86 -14.28
N GLU A 107 -1.75 -0.63 -15.30
CA GLU A 107 -1.76 -1.40 -16.55
C GLU A 107 -0.43 -1.27 -17.33
N LEU A 108 0.16 -0.07 -17.38
CA LEU A 108 1.47 0.16 -18.02
C LEU A 108 2.61 -0.63 -17.35
N GLU A 109 2.45 -0.98 -16.08
CA GLU A 109 3.46 -1.73 -15.32
C GLU A 109 3.25 -3.26 -15.39
N LEU A 110 2.16 -3.76 -16.01
CA LEU A 110 1.80 -5.19 -16.00
C LEU A 110 2.89 -6.10 -16.58
N ASP A 111 3.49 -5.73 -17.72
CA ASP A 111 4.53 -6.55 -18.36
C ASP A 111 5.84 -6.51 -17.57
N PHE A 112 6.21 -5.33 -17.07
CA PHE A 112 7.33 -5.19 -16.16
C PHE A 112 7.15 -6.09 -14.93
N PHE A 113 5.92 -6.20 -14.43
CA PHE A 113 5.59 -7.00 -13.26
C PHE A 113 5.50 -8.50 -13.52
N ALA A 114 5.00 -8.91 -14.69
CA ALA A 114 4.95 -10.31 -15.11
C ALA A 114 6.35 -10.92 -15.30
N ALA A 115 7.33 -10.09 -15.68
CA ALA A 115 8.72 -10.52 -15.85
C ALA A 115 9.50 -10.72 -14.53
N ARG A 116 8.94 -10.34 -13.36
CA ARG A 116 9.62 -10.50 -12.08
C ARG A 116 9.44 -11.90 -11.52
N ALA A 117 10.46 -12.37 -10.79
CA ALA A 117 10.37 -13.62 -10.06
C ALA A 117 9.15 -13.63 -9.12
N PRO A 118 8.43 -14.76 -9.02
CA PRO A 118 7.40 -14.95 -8.01
C PRO A 118 7.97 -14.69 -6.61
N VAL A 119 7.12 -14.17 -5.74
CA VAL A 119 7.45 -13.96 -4.34
C VAL A 119 7.24 -15.27 -3.59
N ASP A 120 8.20 -15.67 -2.75
CA ASP A 120 8.04 -16.83 -1.86
C ASP A 120 7.09 -16.45 -0.71
N LEU A 121 5.81 -16.80 -0.88
CA LEU A 121 4.76 -16.50 0.10
C LEU A 121 4.95 -17.30 1.40
N ASP A 122 5.55 -18.49 1.34
CA ASP A 122 5.79 -19.31 2.52
C ASP A 122 6.92 -18.72 3.36
N GLU A 123 7.95 -18.17 2.72
CA GLU A 123 9.01 -17.43 3.41
C GLU A 123 8.47 -16.20 4.12
N ILE A 124 7.60 -15.43 3.46
CA ILE A 124 6.94 -14.27 4.06
C ILE A 124 6.07 -14.69 5.24
N ALA A 125 5.26 -15.74 5.08
CA ALA A 125 4.40 -16.24 6.14
C ALA A 125 5.21 -16.68 7.37
N ARG A 126 6.34 -17.38 7.17
CA ARG A 126 7.27 -17.75 8.25
C ARG A 126 7.88 -16.52 8.93
N ALA A 127 8.27 -15.50 8.16
CA ALA A 127 8.83 -14.28 8.71
C ALA A 127 7.80 -13.47 9.53
N ILE A 128 6.55 -13.39 9.05
CA ILE A 128 5.45 -12.76 9.80
C ILE A 128 5.19 -13.53 11.09
N ALA A 129 5.10 -14.87 11.03
CA ALA A 129 4.90 -15.70 12.21
C ALA A 129 6.02 -15.52 13.26
N ALA A 130 7.26 -15.32 12.81
CA ALA A 130 8.41 -15.10 13.69
C ALA A 130 8.33 -13.78 14.48
N VAL A 131 7.61 -12.76 13.98
CA VAL A 131 7.46 -11.46 14.66
C VAL A 131 6.13 -11.33 15.42
N THR A 132 5.22 -12.29 15.33
CA THR A 132 3.91 -12.25 16.02
C THR A 132 4.05 -12.09 17.54
N LEU A 133 5.07 -12.67 18.17
CA LEU A 133 5.33 -12.47 19.61
C LEU A 133 5.62 -11.00 19.96
N ALA A 134 6.17 -10.21 19.03
CA ALA A 134 6.42 -8.78 19.21
C ALA A 134 5.19 -7.92 18.87
N ALA A 135 4.23 -8.45 18.11
CA ALA A 135 3.00 -7.78 17.72
C ALA A 135 1.80 -8.77 17.68
N PRO A 136 1.24 -9.15 18.83
CA PRO A 136 0.16 -10.15 18.90
C PRO A 136 -1.09 -9.79 18.09
N ALA A 137 -1.33 -8.49 17.86
CA ALA A 137 -2.43 -8.00 17.03
C ALA A 137 -2.39 -8.50 15.57
N LEU A 138 -1.25 -9.05 15.11
CA LEU A 138 -1.11 -9.70 13.80
C LEU A 138 -1.93 -10.99 13.65
N GLU A 139 -2.16 -11.75 14.72
CA GLU A 139 -2.75 -13.10 14.64
C GLU A 139 -4.18 -13.11 14.05
N GLY A 140 -4.89 -11.98 14.15
CA GLY A 140 -6.22 -11.80 13.57
C GLY A 140 -6.25 -10.93 12.31
N ALA A 141 -5.10 -10.59 11.73
CA ALA A 141 -5.01 -9.70 10.58
C ALA A 141 -4.73 -10.47 9.28
N GLU A 142 -5.43 -10.10 8.21
CA GLU A 142 -5.10 -10.53 6.86
C GLU A 142 -3.94 -9.67 6.33
N VAL A 143 -2.78 -10.27 6.08
CA VAL A 143 -1.64 -9.57 5.50
C VAL A 143 -1.62 -9.74 3.98
N LEU A 144 -1.73 -8.62 3.28
CA LEU A 144 -1.71 -8.51 1.84
C LEU A 144 -0.41 -7.84 1.38
N LEU A 145 0.10 -8.25 0.23
CA LEU A 145 1.28 -7.64 -0.37
C LEU A 145 0.86 -6.67 -1.48
N ALA A 146 1.38 -5.45 -1.44
CA ALA A 146 1.17 -4.46 -2.48
C ALA A 146 2.51 -3.88 -2.92
N ARG A 147 2.88 -4.12 -4.19
CA ARG A 147 4.07 -3.53 -4.80
C ARG A 147 4.14 -2.01 -4.65
N PRO A 148 3.03 -1.23 -4.79
CA PRO A 148 2.99 0.22 -4.56
C PRO A 148 3.53 0.70 -3.22
N LEU A 149 3.54 -0.16 -2.23
CA LEU A 149 4.14 0.10 -0.94
C LEU A 149 5.58 -0.44 -1.00
N PRO A 150 6.62 0.40 -1.05
CA PRO A 150 8.00 -0.09 -1.02
C PRO A 150 8.32 -0.60 0.38
N ARG A 151 8.99 0.20 1.21
CA ARG A 151 9.29 -0.11 2.61
C ARG A 151 8.17 0.30 3.57
N ARG A 152 6.95 0.50 3.05
CA ARG A 152 5.81 1.07 3.78
C ARG A 152 4.74 0.00 4.01
N GLY A 153 3.88 0.24 4.99
CA GLY A 153 2.66 -0.53 5.21
C GLY A 153 1.45 0.38 5.36
N ARG A 154 0.27 -0.22 5.40
CA ARG A 154 -1.01 0.41 5.71
C ARG A 154 -1.88 -0.57 6.46
N ALA A 155 -2.43 -0.13 7.58
CA ALA A 155 -3.47 -0.87 8.29
C ALA A 155 -4.88 -0.34 7.97
N PHE A 156 -5.82 -1.24 7.79
CA PHE A 156 -7.23 -0.95 7.58
C PHE A 156 -8.05 -1.55 8.72
N GLY A 157 -8.69 -0.68 9.51
CA GLY A 157 -9.62 -1.09 10.57
C GLY A 157 -10.99 -1.49 10.01
N GLY A 158 -11.69 -2.40 10.69
CA GLY A 158 -13.03 -2.85 10.28
C GLY A 158 -13.41 -4.19 10.91
N ALA A 159 -14.48 -4.81 10.38
CA ALA A 159 -14.93 -6.15 10.81
C ALA A 159 -13.89 -7.25 10.53
N ARG A 160 -13.05 -7.05 9.51
CA ARG A 160 -11.82 -7.80 9.27
C ARG A 160 -10.67 -6.82 9.22
N ARG A 161 -9.61 -7.07 9.98
CA ARG A 161 -8.39 -6.26 9.94
C ARG A 161 -7.57 -6.71 8.75
N SER A 162 -7.21 -5.75 7.89
CA SER A 162 -6.34 -6.01 6.75
C SER A 162 -5.11 -5.12 6.86
N ILE A 163 -3.94 -5.70 6.66
CA ILE A 163 -2.65 -5.02 6.67
C ILE A 163 -2.05 -5.20 5.29
N VAL A 164 -1.76 -4.10 4.62
CA VAL A 164 -1.15 -4.12 3.29
C VAL A 164 0.28 -3.64 3.44
N VAL A 165 1.25 -4.47 3.05
CA VAL A 165 2.68 -4.16 3.15
C VAL A 165 3.36 -4.33 1.80
N GLY A 166 4.57 -3.81 1.70
CA GLY A 166 5.34 -3.93 0.47
C GLY A 166 5.70 -5.34 0.06
N VAL A 167 6.04 -5.48 -1.22
CA VAL A 167 6.54 -6.75 -1.78
C VAL A 167 8.05 -6.83 -1.61
N PRO A 168 8.61 -7.94 -1.06
CA PRO A 168 10.06 -8.13 -0.99
C PRO A 168 10.75 -8.04 -2.36
N GLY A 169 11.98 -7.54 -2.38
CA GLY A 169 12.76 -7.30 -3.60
C GLY A 169 12.33 -6.08 -4.41
N VAL A 170 11.31 -5.34 -3.98
CA VAL A 170 10.91 -4.05 -4.55
C VAL A 170 11.48 -2.92 -3.70
N ALA A 171 12.21 -2.00 -4.32
CA ALA A 171 12.80 -0.84 -3.66
C ALA A 171 13.63 -1.16 -2.39
N GLY A 172 14.33 -2.31 -2.40
CA GLY A 172 15.20 -2.75 -1.30
C GLY A 172 14.47 -3.20 -0.03
N ALA A 173 13.16 -3.51 -0.11
CA ALA A 173 12.46 -4.16 0.99
C ALA A 173 12.83 -5.65 1.03
N GLU A 174 13.41 -6.11 2.14
CA GLU A 174 13.68 -7.53 2.39
C GLU A 174 12.49 -8.21 3.07
N VAL A 175 12.43 -9.55 3.06
CA VAL A 175 11.36 -10.32 3.72
C VAL A 175 11.25 -9.96 5.21
N GLU A 176 12.38 -9.82 5.90
CA GLU A 176 12.42 -9.39 7.31
C GLU A 176 11.82 -7.98 7.47
N HIS A 177 12.08 -7.05 6.55
CA HIS A 177 11.49 -5.70 6.57
C HIS A 177 9.97 -5.78 6.47
N VAL A 178 9.46 -6.59 5.54
CA VAL A 178 8.02 -6.74 5.30
C VAL A 178 7.31 -7.31 6.53
N ALA A 179 7.91 -8.29 7.21
CA ALA A 179 7.38 -8.85 8.45
C ALA A 179 7.31 -7.80 9.56
N TRP A 180 8.39 -7.05 9.81
CA TRP A 180 8.40 -5.98 10.82
C TRP A 180 7.47 -4.83 10.47
N GLN A 181 7.34 -4.50 9.18
CA GLN A 181 6.35 -3.50 8.74
C GLN A 181 4.93 -3.98 9.06
N ALA A 182 4.58 -5.25 8.79
CA ALA A 182 3.26 -5.76 9.11
C ALA A 182 2.99 -5.72 10.62
N ALA A 183 3.98 -6.10 11.44
CA ALA A 183 3.92 -6.03 12.89
C ALA A 183 3.69 -4.59 13.40
N HIS A 184 4.33 -3.61 12.77
CA HIS A 184 4.13 -2.20 13.08
C HIS A 184 2.72 -1.72 12.75
N GLU A 185 2.24 -1.99 11.53
CA GLU A 185 0.88 -1.64 11.13
C GLU A 185 -0.19 -2.27 12.04
N ALA A 186 0.02 -3.52 12.48
CA ALA A 186 -0.87 -4.17 13.45
C ALA A 186 -0.88 -3.47 14.81
N THR A 187 0.30 -3.07 15.30
CA THR A 187 0.46 -2.42 16.60
C THR A 187 -0.04 -0.96 16.57
N VAL A 188 0.02 -0.30 15.40
CA VAL A 188 -0.62 1.00 15.17
C VAL A 188 -2.14 0.90 15.35
N LEU A 189 -2.80 -0.14 14.82
CA LEU A 189 -4.23 -0.36 15.05
C LEU A 189 -4.56 -0.61 16.53
N GLU A 190 -3.72 -1.35 17.24
CA GLU A 190 -3.85 -1.57 18.69
C GLU A 190 -3.75 -0.24 19.45
N SER A 191 -2.73 0.57 19.12
CA SER A 191 -2.44 1.84 19.79
C SER A 191 -3.50 2.90 19.51
N ALA A 192 -4.09 2.91 18.32
CA ALA A 192 -5.18 3.81 17.94
C ALA A 192 -6.46 3.64 18.78
N GLN A 193 -6.59 2.56 19.55
CA GLN A 193 -7.70 2.38 20.50
C GLN A 193 -7.52 3.19 21.79
N ARG A 194 -6.28 3.59 22.10
CA ARG A 194 -5.92 4.25 23.37
C ARG A 194 -5.46 5.69 23.17
N GLU A 195 -4.87 5.98 22.01
CA GLU A 195 -4.27 7.28 21.72
C GLU A 195 -5.09 8.07 20.69
N ALA A 196 -5.18 9.39 20.89
CA ALA A 196 -6.02 10.26 20.05
C ALA A 196 -5.27 10.93 18.89
N THR A 197 -3.95 11.07 18.97
CA THR A 197 -3.15 11.74 17.94
C THR A 197 -2.23 10.78 17.20
N PHE A 198 -1.96 11.08 15.93
CA PHE A 198 -1.04 10.28 15.11
C PHE A 198 0.33 10.09 15.77
N GLU A 199 0.91 11.16 16.32
CA GLU A 199 2.23 11.09 16.95
C GLU A 199 2.22 10.23 18.22
N ALA A 200 1.15 10.29 19.01
CA ALA A 200 1.00 9.46 20.20
C ALA A 200 0.80 7.98 19.83
N ILE A 201 -0.02 7.70 18.81
CA ILE A 201 -0.22 6.35 18.26
C ILE A 201 1.11 5.74 17.81
N GLU A 202 1.87 6.46 16.98
CA GLU A 202 3.15 5.99 16.44
C GLU A 202 4.19 5.76 17.54
N ARG A 203 4.31 6.71 18.50
CA ARG A 203 5.22 6.54 19.64
C ARG A 203 4.86 5.33 20.48
N ARG A 204 3.58 5.15 20.79
CA ARG A 204 3.10 4.01 21.58
C ARG A 204 3.36 2.70 20.84
N ALA A 205 3.05 2.63 19.55
CA ALA A 205 3.25 1.42 18.75
C ALA A 205 4.72 1.01 18.71
N LEU A 206 5.63 1.95 18.44
CA LEU A 206 7.08 1.69 18.41
C LEU A 206 7.62 1.32 19.79
N GLY A 207 7.13 1.94 20.87
CA GLY A 207 7.49 1.61 22.24
C GLY A 207 7.04 0.22 22.68
N LEU A 208 5.79 -0.15 22.38
CA LEU A 208 5.23 -1.48 22.65
C LEU A 208 6.00 -2.56 21.90
N MET A 209 6.19 -2.39 20.58
CA MET A 209 6.96 -3.34 19.78
C MET A 209 8.39 -3.51 20.29
N ARG A 210 9.05 -2.42 20.69
CA ARG A 210 10.40 -2.50 21.26
C ARG A 210 10.43 -3.33 22.54
N SER A 211 9.50 -3.09 23.45
CA SER A 211 9.35 -3.82 24.72
C SER A 211 9.12 -5.31 24.47
N ARG A 212 8.12 -5.63 23.64
CA ARG A 212 7.76 -7.02 23.29
C ARG A 212 8.87 -7.72 22.52
N ALA A 213 9.52 -7.05 21.55
CA ALA A 213 10.66 -7.61 20.82
C ALA A 213 11.83 -7.95 21.76
N ARG A 214 12.09 -7.15 22.80
CA ARG A 214 13.09 -7.53 23.83
C ARG A 214 12.65 -8.74 24.62
N GLY A 215 11.40 -8.76 25.11
CA GLY A 215 10.84 -9.89 25.86
C GLY A 215 10.86 -11.21 25.07
N ALA A 216 10.67 -11.15 23.76
CA ALA A 216 10.68 -12.29 22.85
C ALA A 216 12.08 -12.66 22.32
N GLY A 217 13.15 -11.94 22.68
CA GLY A 217 14.49 -12.19 22.14
C GLY A 217 14.70 -11.75 20.67
N LEU A 218 13.80 -10.91 20.15
CA LEU A 218 13.78 -10.40 18.77
C LEU A 218 14.35 -8.97 18.62
N ALA A 219 14.95 -8.42 19.68
CA ALA A 219 15.41 -7.03 19.71
C ALA A 219 16.36 -6.65 18.56
N GLY A 220 17.22 -7.58 18.12
CA GLY A 220 18.16 -7.33 17.02
C GLY A 220 17.47 -7.10 15.68
N GLY A 221 16.43 -7.89 15.36
CA GLY A 221 15.64 -7.71 14.14
C GLY A 221 14.86 -6.41 14.14
N HIS A 222 14.20 -6.12 15.28
CA HIS A 222 13.48 -4.86 15.45
C HIS A 222 14.40 -3.64 15.31
N ALA A 223 15.58 -3.67 15.91
CA ALA A 223 16.55 -2.57 15.80
C ALA A 223 17.03 -2.34 14.36
N ARG A 224 17.27 -3.42 13.59
CA ARG A 224 17.60 -3.31 12.16
C ARG A 224 16.48 -2.66 11.38
N TRP A 225 15.22 -3.05 11.60
CA TRP A 225 14.08 -2.43 10.93
C TRP A 225 13.92 -0.95 11.33
N LEU A 226 13.99 -0.61 12.63
CA LEU A 226 13.91 0.77 13.11
C LEU A 226 14.93 1.70 12.46
N ALA A 227 16.17 1.22 12.25
CA ALA A 227 17.24 1.99 11.63
C ALA A 227 16.93 2.42 10.18
N THR A 228 15.85 1.90 9.59
CA THR A 228 15.43 2.17 8.21
C THR A 228 14.38 3.27 8.12
N LEU A 229 13.87 3.72 9.28
CA LEU A 229 12.81 4.72 9.39
C LEU A 229 13.39 6.10 9.68
N ASP A 230 12.77 7.14 9.11
CA ASP A 230 13.04 8.53 9.51
C ASP A 230 12.12 8.92 10.67
N LEU A 231 12.64 8.82 11.90
CA LEU A 231 11.88 9.06 13.12
C LEU A 231 12.04 10.49 13.67
N ARG A 232 12.72 11.39 12.94
CA ARG A 232 13.04 12.74 13.45
C ARG A 232 11.80 13.53 13.87
N ALA A 233 10.70 13.37 13.15
CA ALA A 233 9.43 14.03 13.46
C ALA A 233 8.75 13.51 14.74
N LEU A 234 9.08 12.29 15.19
CA LEU A 234 8.46 11.66 16.35
C LEU A 234 9.15 12.02 17.67
N GLY A 235 10.37 12.58 17.66
CA GLY A 235 11.09 12.91 18.90
C GLY A 235 11.47 11.66 19.71
N SER A 236 11.57 11.79 21.05
CA SER A 236 11.91 10.66 21.92
C SER A 236 10.79 9.63 21.99
N ILE A 237 11.12 8.36 21.77
CA ILE A 237 10.19 7.22 21.86
C ILE A 237 10.49 6.47 23.16
N PRO A 238 9.69 6.66 24.23
CA PRO A 238 9.89 5.95 25.48
C PRO A 238 9.59 4.46 25.32
N ASP A 239 10.16 3.65 26.21
CA ASP A 239 9.74 2.27 26.35
C ASP A 239 8.34 2.25 27.01
N VAL A 240 7.48 1.35 26.55
CA VAL A 240 6.13 1.17 27.10
C VAL A 240 6.10 -0.17 27.82
N ASP A 241 5.73 -0.16 29.10
CA ASP A 241 5.54 -1.38 29.86
C ASP A 241 4.25 -2.08 29.40
N ASP A 242 4.36 -3.34 29.01
CA ASP A 242 3.24 -4.17 28.51
C ASP A 242 2.45 -4.81 29.68
N VAL A 243 2.82 -4.49 30.93
CA VAL A 243 2.21 -5.05 32.14
C VAL A 243 0.88 -4.37 32.40
N ALA A 244 -0.15 -4.84 31.69
CA ALA A 244 -1.59 -4.70 31.94
C ALA A 244 -2.04 -3.41 32.66
N GLU A 245 -2.23 -2.34 31.88
CA GLU A 245 -3.32 -1.37 32.09
C GLU A 245 -4.57 -1.77 31.30
#